data_AF-A0A953EQW8-F1
#
_entry.id   AF-A0A953EQW8-F1
#
_cell.length_a   1.000
_cell.length_b   1.000
_cell.length_c   1.000
_cell.angle_alpha   90.00
_cell.angle_beta   90.00
_cell.angle_gamma   90.00
#
_symmetry.space_group_name_H-M   'P 1'
#
loop_
_entity.id
_entity.type
_entity.pdbx_description
1 polymer ?
#
loop_
_entity_poly.entity_id
_entity_poly.type
_entity_poly.pdbx_seq_one_letter_code
_entity_poly.pdbx_strand_id
1 'polypeptide(L)'
;MAAAMLGLGVMATAASAGQAQEQTSAPDALANARQARSAAERRLAELTAELDRLSAEVDARFAGAAELAADLEHARGQMRRSAIAAFVGGGSEHAGIDLLAGEDLAEVSRRHTFASSRTSDWAAAADRFAELKEANDPELVALTERRELLNSRVAEARDALFQAGAHEADAERAVVAEAEARAARREAERQAAAEAARATTAPRAASGAQRSAPTTAVVASPASTSPPRGRTEVVPLTEPSAPLPEIPPGGPSEEQWAALRRCESGGNYRIVSSSGRYRGAYQFNQQTWESVGGRGDPAAALPAEQDARAKLLYLRRGARSWPHCGSALR
;
A
#
# COMPACT_ATOMS: atom_id res chain seq x y z
N MET A 1 -68.35 -17.49 50.00
CA MET A 1 -68.39 -17.38 48.53
C MET A 1 -67.10 -16.72 48.07
N ALA A 2 -66.38 -17.38 47.16
CA ALA A 2 -65.44 -16.87 46.14
C ALA A 2 -64.31 -15.88 46.56
N ALA A 3 -63.06 -15.94 46.10
CA ALA A 3 -62.40 -16.72 45.06
C ALA A 3 -60.88 -16.76 45.37
N ALA A 4 -60.24 -17.90 45.14
CA ALA A 4 -58.79 -18.05 45.08
C ALA A 4 -58.41 -18.38 43.63
N MET A 5 -57.58 -17.55 43.01
CA MET A 5 -57.04 -17.77 41.66
C MET A 5 -55.55 -18.09 41.74
N LEU A 6 -55.19 -19.14 41.01
CA LEU A 6 -53.92 -19.83 40.89
C LEU A 6 -52.80 -18.97 40.28
N GLY A 7 -51.61 -19.04 40.86
CA GLY A 7 -50.36 -18.69 40.21
C GLY A 7 -49.55 -19.94 39.88
N LEU A 8 -49.55 -20.36 38.61
CA LEU A 8 -48.58 -21.32 38.07
C LEU A 8 -47.38 -20.55 37.50
N GLY A 9 -46.23 -20.67 38.16
CA GLY A 9 -44.94 -20.27 37.59
C GLY A 9 -44.40 -21.38 36.70
N VAL A 10 -44.33 -21.13 35.39
CA VAL A 10 -43.66 -22.01 34.44
C VAL A 10 -42.15 -21.74 34.47
N MET A 11 -41.39 -22.74 34.91
CA MET A 11 -39.95 -22.82 34.70
C MET A 11 -39.69 -23.13 33.22
N ALA A 12 -39.26 -22.13 32.45
CA ALA A 12 -38.69 -22.35 31.13
C ALA A 12 -37.17 -22.43 31.26
N THR A 13 -36.66 -23.66 31.32
CA THR A 13 -35.24 -23.99 31.18
C THR A 13 -34.80 -23.69 29.74
N ALA A 14 -34.21 -22.52 29.52
CA ALA A 14 -33.45 -22.24 28.31
C ALA A 14 -32.13 -23.04 28.38
N ALA A 15 -32.19 -24.29 27.92
CA ALA A 15 -30.99 -25.04 27.55
C ALA A 15 -30.38 -24.36 26.33
N SER A 16 -29.37 -23.52 26.56
CA SER A 16 -28.48 -23.07 25.50
C SER A 16 -27.66 -24.28 25.05
N ALA A 17 -28.18 -24.97 24.03
CA ALA A 17 -27.37 -25.77 23.13
C ALA A 17 -26.39 -24.80 22.44
N GLY A 18 -25.31 -24.45 23.16
CA GLY A 18 -24.15 -23.83 22.58
C GLY A 18 -23.67 -24.76 21.48
N GLN A 19 -23.76 -24.30 20.24
CA GLN A 19 -23.06 -24.91 19.13
C GLN A 19 -21.63 -25.14 19.59
N ALA A 20 -21.25 -26.41 19.74
CA ALA A 20 -19.86 -26.80 19.78
C ALA A 20 -19.31 -26.50 18.38
N GLN A 21 -19.03 -25.23 18.11
CA GLN A 21 -18.02 -24.89 17.12
C GLN A 21 -16.79 -25.64 17.60
N GLU A 22 -16.37 -26.60 16.79
CA GLU A 22 -15.11 -27.31 16.91
C GLU A 22 -14.03 -26.22 17.01
N GLN A 23 -13.66 -25.85 18.23
CA GLN A 23 -12.70 -24.79 18.49
C GLN A 23 -11.35 -25.36 18.08
N THR A 24 -10.96 -25.06 16.84
CA THR A 24 -9.62 -25.35 16.33
C THR A 24 -8.60 -24.87 17.35
N SER A 25 -7.73 -25.77 17.81
CA SER A 25 -6.73 -25.42 18.82
C SER A 25 -5.81 -24.32 18.28
N ALA A 26 -5.22 -23.48 19.14
CA ALA A 26 -4.33 -22.42 18.65
C ALA A 26 -3.15 -22.95 17.79
N PRO A 27 -2.54 -24.11 18.11
CA PRO A 27 -1.55 -24.73 17.23
C PRO A 27 -2.08 -25.12 15.85
N ASP A 28 -3.30 -25.66 15.77
CA ASP A 28 -3.92 -26.03 14.49
C ASP A 28 -4.26 -24.77 13.67
N ALA A 29 -4.74 -23.72 14.33
CA ALA A 29 -4.99 -22.42 13.70
C ALA A 29 -3.70 -21.80 13.13
N LEU A 30 -2.58 -21.92 13.85
CA LEU A 30 -1.26 -21.49 13.37
C LEU A 30 -0.77 -22.32 12.17
N ALA A 31 -0.96 -23.64 12.20
CA ALA A 31 -0.62 -24.49 11.07
C ALA A 31 -1.41 -24.10 9.80
N ASN A 32 -2.70 -23.84 9.95
CA ASN A 32 -3.57 -23.37 8.86
C ASN A 32 -3.13 -21.99 8.33
N ALA A 33 -2.78 -21.05 9.23
CA ALA A 33 -2.32 -19.72 8.84
C ALA A 33 -1.00 -19.77 8.06
N ARG A 34 -0.05 -20.62 8.48
CA ARG A 34 1.21 -20.88 7.74
C ARG A 34 0.96 -21.46 6.36
N GLN A 35 0.04 -22.43 6.28
CA GLN A 35 -0.34 -23.00 4.99
C GLN A 35 -0.95 -21.94 4.07
N ALA A 36 -1.85 -21.10 4.58
CA ALA A 36 -2.47 -20.01 3.83
C ALA A 36 -1.43 -18.99 3.32
N ARG A 37 -0.48 -18.59 4.16
CA ARG A 37 0.64 -17.73 3.73
C ARG A 37 1.47 -18.38 2.63
N SER A 38 1.86 -19.64 2.80
CA SER A 38 2.63 -20.36 1.77
C SER A 38 1.89 -20.44 0.43
N ALA A 39 0.55 -20.57 0.47
CA ALA A 39 -0.29 -20.56 -0.72
C ALA A 39 -0.33 -19.18 -1.38
N ALA A 40 -0.43 -18.11 -0.58
CA ALA A 40 -0.34 -16.73 -1.08
C ALA A 40 1.02 -16.40 -1.71
N GLU A 41 2.13 -16.85 -1.09
CA GLU A 41 3.48 -16.71 -1.64
C GLU A 41 3.60 -17.41 -3.01
N ARG A 42 3.15 -18.66 -3.12
CA ARG A 42 3.14 -19.40 -4.39
C ARG A 42 2.31 -18.70 -5.45
N ARG A 43 1.14 -18.17 -5.08
CA ARG A 43 0.25 -17.47 -6.00
C ARG A 43 0.87 -16.17 -6.51
N LEU A 44 1.52 -15.40 -5.65
CA LEU A 44 2.23 -14.19 -6.04
C LEU A 44 3.38 -14.51 -6.99
N ALA A 45 4.16 -15.56 -6.71
CA ALA A 45 5.24 -15.99 -7.57
C ALA A 45 4.74 -16.43 -8.95
N GLU A 46 3.65 -17.19 -9.01
CA GLU A 46 3.02 -17.64 -10.26
C GLU A 46 2.58 -16.45 -11.13
N LEU A 47 1.85 -15.49 -10.54
CA LEU A 47 1.35 -14.31 -11.26
C LEU A 47 2.48 -13.37 -11.70
N THR A 48 3.53 -13.23 -10.88
CA THR A 48 4.72 -12.45 -11.26
C THR A 48 5.43 -13.09 -12.45
N ALA A 49 5.61 -14.42 -12.43
CA ALA A 49 6.21 -15.14 -13.55
C ALA A 49 5.34 -15.07 -14.82
N GLU A 50 4.01 -15.05 -14.69
CA GLU A 50 3.11 -14.81 -15.82
C GLU A 50 3.28 -13.39 -16.38
N LEU A 51 3.44 -12.38 -15.52
CA LEU A 51 3.66 -10.99 -15.93
C LEU A 51 4.99 -10.80 -16.64
N ASP A 52 6.04 -11.47 -16.17
CA ASP A 52 7.35 -11.45 -16.82
C ASP A 52 7.29 -12.08 -18.21
N ARG A 53 6.60 -13.22 -18.36
CA ARG A 53 6.39 -13.86 -19.68
C ARG A 53 5.61 -12.96 -20.62
N LEU A 54 4.54 -12.33 -20.14
CA LEU A 54 3.74 -11.41 -20.95
C LEU A 54 4.52 -10.16 -21.35
N SER A 55 5.34 -9.63 -20.44
CA SER A 55 6.22 -8.49 -20.73
C SER A 55 7.25 -8.86 -21.80
N ALA A 56 7.87 -10.04 -21.69
CA ALA A 56 8.78 -10.56 -22.72
C ALA A 56 8.08 -10.80 -24.07
N GLU A 57 6.83 -11.26 -24.08
CA GLU A 57 6.03 -11.40 -25.30
C GLU A 57 5.78 -10.03 -25.95
N VAL A 58 5.34 -9.04 -25.16
CA VAL A 58 5.16 -7.66 -25.61
C VAL A 58 6.47 -7.12 -26.18
N ASP A 59 7.58 -7.24 -25.45
CA ASP A 59 8.90 -6.77 -25.90
C ASP A 59 9.36 -7.48 -27.18
N ALA A 60 9.11 -8.78 -27.34
CA ALA A 60 9.44 -9.52 -28.55
C ALA A 60 8.62 -9.05 -29.77
N ARG A 61 7.34 -8.69 -29.57
CA ARG A 61 6.53 -8.09 -30.64
C ARG A 61 7.01 -6.69 -30.99
N PHE A 62 7.41 -5.90 -30.00
CA PHE A 62 7.94 -4.55 -30.21
C PHE A 62 9.40 -4.53 -30.69
N ALA A 63 10.17 -5.60 -30.53
CA ALA A 63 11.54 -5.71 -31.05
C ALA A 63 11.56 -5.63 -32.59
N GLY A 64 10.52 -6.14 -33.27
CA GLY A 64 10.31 -5.90 -34.71
C GLY A 64 9.73 -4.52 -35.03
N ALA A 65 9.13 -3.85 -34.04
CA ALA A 65 8.53 -2.52 -34.21
C ALA A 65 9.55 -1.38 -34.09
N ALA A 66 10.80 -1.62 -33.71
CA ALA A 66 11.85 -0.60 -33.72
C ALA A 66 12.18 -0.13 -35.15
N GLU A 67 12.21 -1.07 -36.10
CA GLU A 67 12.36 -0.79 -37.53
C GLU A 67 11.11 -0.08 -38.07
N LEU A 68 9.92 -0.56 -37.69
CA LEU A 68 8.65 0.10 -38.01
C LEU A 68 8.56 1.52 -37.44
N ALA A 69 9.03 1.75 -36.22
CA ALA A 69 9.07 3.07 -35.58
C ALA A 69 10.08 3.99 -36.27
N ALA A 70 11.23 3.46 -36.71
CA ALA A 70 12.20 4.18 -37.51
C ALA A 70 11.63 4.56 -38.89
N ASP A 71 10.90 3.64 -39.54
CA ASP A 71 10.20 3.88 -40.81
C ASP A 71 9.08 4.92 -40.68
N LEU A 72 8.30 4.86 -39.59
CA LEU A 72 7.26 5.84 -39.27
C LEU A 72 7.84 7.23 -39.01
N GLU A 73 8.95 7.33 -38.28
CA GLU A 73 9.64 8.59 -38.04
C GLU A 73 10.31 9.12 -39.32
N HIS A 74 10.84 8.23 -40.16
CA HIS A 74 11.35 8.57 -41.49
C HIS A 74 10.24 9.15 -42.38
N ALA A 75 9.07 8.49 -42.42
CA ALA A 75 7.90 8.93 -43.17
C ALA A 75 7.38 10.29 -42.67
N ARG A 76 7.26 10.50 -41.36
CA ARG A 76 6.94 11.81 -40.76
C ARG A 76 7.96 12.89 -41.12
N GLY A 77 9.24 12.54 -41.08
CA GLY A 77 10.33 13.41 -41.48
C GLY A 77 10.22 13.84 -42.95
N GLN A 78 9.87 12.93 -43.86
CA GLN A 78 9.64 13.24 -45.26
C GLN A 78 8.43 14.16 -45.46
N MET A 79 7.29 13.87 -44.83
CA MET A 79 6.10 14.72 -44.90
C MET A 79 6.38 16.16 -44.43
N ARG A 80 7.09 16.30 -43.30
CA ARG A 80 7.46 17.61 -42.74
C ARG A 80 8.40 18.37 -43.67
N ARG A 81 9.40 17.71 -44.27
CA ARG A 81 10.32 18.33 -45.24
C ARG A 81 9.59 18.80 -46.49
N SER A 82 8.65 18.00 -47.01
CA SER A 82 7.81 18.38 -48.15
C SER A 82 6.91 19.59 -47.84
N ALA A 83 6.32 19.63 -46.64
CA ALA A 83 5.52 20.77 -46.18
C ALA A 83 6.36 22.06 -46.01
N ILE A 84 7.55 21.96 -45.44
CA ILE A 84 8.47 23.09 -45.28
C ILE A 84 8.98 23.58 -46.65
N ALA A 85 9.31 22.68 -47.58
CA ALA A 85 9.73 23.06 -48.93
C ALA A 85 8.62 23.78 -49.70
N ALA A 86 7.36 23.37 -49.55
CA ALA A 86 6.20 24.05 -50.10
C ALA A 86 6.00 25.46 -49.50
N PHE A 87 6.26 25.61 -48.20
CA PHE A 87 6.15 26.89 -47.48
C PHE A 87 7.30 27.87 -47.80
N VAL A 88 8.55 27.39 -47.79
CA VAL A 88 9.77 28.19 -48.01
C VAL A 88 9.99 28.53 -49.49
N GLY A 89 9.53 27.66 -50.39
CA GLY A 89 9.62 27.86 -51.84
C GLY A 89 8.77 29.03 -52.37
N GLY A 90 8.08 29.77 -51.51
CA GLY A 90 7.42 31.04 -51.84
C GLY A 90 6.53 30.91 -53.06
N GLY A 91 5.46 30.10 -52.93
CA GLY A 91 4.43 29.84 -53.95
C GLY A 91 4.56 30.64 -55.24
N SER A 92 5.35 30.15 -56.20
CA SER A 92 5.24 30.58 -57.59
C SER A 92 4.09 29.81 -58.24
N GLU A 93 2.88 30.05 -57.76
CA GLU A 93 1.62 29.85 -58.48
C GLU A 93 0.56 30.66 -57.74
N HIS A 94 0.14 31.77 -58.34
CA HIS A 94 -0.99 32.58 -57.87
C HIS A 94 -2.29 31.75 -57.99
N ALA A 95 -2.60 30.93 -56.98
CA ALA A 95 -3.90 30.27 -56.86
C ALA A 95 -4.26 29.90 -55.42
N GLY A 96 -3.65 30.55 -54.42
CA GLY A 96 -3.97 30.31 -53.00
C GLY A 96 -5.31 30.90 -52.54
N ILE A 97 -5.99 31.72 -53.35
CA ILE A 97 -7.23 32.41 -52.95
C ILE A 97 -8.27 32.45 -54.08
N ASP A 98 -8.44 31.37 -54.85
CA ASP A 98 -9.59 31.22 -55.75
C ASP A 98 -10.23 29.83 -55.71
N LEU A 99 -10.02 29.10 -54.59
CA LEU A 99 -10.55 27.75 -54.36
C LEU A 99 -12.10 27.67 -54.27
N LEU A 100 -12.83 28.78 -54.49
CA LEU A 100 -14.28 28.84 -54.28
C LEU A 100 -15.12 29.44 -55.42
N ALA A 101 -14.59 29.79 -56.59
CA ALA A 101 -15.43 30.23 -57.70
C ALA A 101 -14.80 30.07 -59.11
N GLY A 102 -15.30 29.14 -59.93
CA GLY A 102 -15.22 29.23 -61.41
C GLY A 102 -14.83 27.96 -62.16
N GLU A 103 -15.62 27.59 -63.17
CA GLU A 103 -15.40 26.49 -64.11
C GLU A 103 -14.58 26.98 -65.33
N ASP A 104 -13.30 26.61 -65.44
CA ASP A 104 -12.50 26.80 -66.66
C ASP A 104 -11.55 25.60 -66.92
N LEU A 105 -11.41 25.21 -68.19
CA LEU A 105 -10.60 24.07 -68.65
C LEU A 105 -9.09 24.29 -68.41
N ALA A 106 -8.63 25.53 -68.36
CA ALA A 106 -7.26 25.86 -67.93
C ALA A 106 -7.01 25.51 -66.45
N GLU A 107 -8.06 25.46 -65.63
CA GLU A 107 -7.99 25.01 -64.24
C GLU A 107 -7.98 23.49 -64.11
N VAL A 108 -8.70 22.77 -64.97
CA VAL A 108 -8.65 21.29 -65.00
C VAL A 108 -7.27 20.78 -65.44
N SER A 109 -6.65 21.43 -66.43
CA SER A 109 -5.27 21.10 -66.86
C SER A 109 -4.23 21.39 -65.77
N ARG A 110 -4.38 22.51 -65.04
CA ARG A 110 -3.53 22.82 -63.88
C ARG A 110 -3.78 21.86 -62.73
N ARG A 111 -5.03 21.47 -62.43
CA ARG A 111 -5.35 20.43 -61.44
C ARG A 111 -4.76 19.07 -61.82
N HIS A 112 -4.80 18.69 -63.09
CA HIS A 112 -4.20 17.43 -63.55
C HIS A 112 -2.66 17.46 -63.50
N THR A 113 -2.03 18.60 -63.80
CA THR A 113 -0.57 18.77 -63.77
C THR A 113 -0.03 18.95 -62.34
N PHE A 114 -0.79 19.61 -61.47
CA PHE A 114 -0.55 19.76 -60.03
C PHE A 114 -0.74 18.42 -59.29
N ALA A 115 -1.82 17.68 -59.61
CA ALA A 115 -2.11 16.37 -59.01
C ALA A 115 -1.25 15.21 -59.58
N SER A 116 -0.49 15.41 -60.66
CA SER A 116 0.36 14.34 -61.22
C SER A 116 1.84 14.46 -60.87
N SER A 117 2.32 15.62 -60.38
CA SER A 117 3.76 15.86 -60.24
C SER A 117 4.33 15.80 -58.82
N ARG A 118 3.52 15.78 -57.75
CA ARG A 118 4.03 15.76 -56.35
C ARG A 118 3.14 15.07 -55.29
N THR A 119 1.94 14.60 -55.62
CA THR A 119 1.00 14.01 -54.63
C THR A 119 1.05 12.49 -54.55
N SER A 120 1.63 11.79 -55.53
CA SER A 120 1.75 10.32 -55.49
C SER A 120 2.58 9.84 -54.31
N ASP A 121 3.67 10.55 -53.98
CA ASP A 121 4.58 10.15 -52.91
C ASP A 121 4.00 10.42 -51.52
N TRP A 122 3.20 11.48 -51.39
CA TRP A 122 2.53 11.81 -50.12
C TRP A 122 1.30 10.94 -49.87
N ALA A 123 0.48 10.69 -50.91
CA ALA A 123 -0.66 9.78 -50.83
C ALA A 123 -0.19 8.35 -50.53
N ALA A 124 0.82 7.85 -51.24
CA ALA A 124 1.40 6.53 -50.95
C ALA A 124 2.00 6.45 -49.54
N ALA A 125 2.66 7.50 -49.04
CA ALA A 125 3.18 7.54 -47.67
C ALA A 125 2.07 7.61 -46.61
N ALA A 126 0.98 8.33 -46.89
CA ALA A 126 -0.19 8.42 -46.01
C ALA A 126 -0.99 7.11 -45.97
N ASP A 127 -1.15 6.45 -47.12
CA ASP A 127 -1.81 5.14 -47.23
C ASP A 127 -0.97 4.06 -46.53
N ARG A 128 0.36 4.06 -46.72
CA ARG A 128 1.30 3.19 -46.01
C ARG A 128 1.23 3.41 -44.49
N PHE A 129 1.14 4.67 -44.05
CA PHE A 129 0.99 5.01 -42.63
C PHE A 129 -0.36 4.54 -42.07
N ALA A 130 -1.44 4.66 -42.84
CA ALA A 130 -2.77 4.20 -42.45
C ALA A 130 -2.85 2.66 -42.38
N GLU A 131 -2.29 1.94 -43.35
CA GLU A 131 -2.15 0.47 -43.32
C GLU A 131 -1.34 0.01 -42.09
N LEU A 132 -0.19 0.64 -41.82
CA LEU A 132 0.64 0.32 -40.66
C LEU A 132 -0.04 0.63 -39.33
N LYS A 133 -0.94 1.62 -39.30
CA LYS A 133 -1.72 1.98 -38.11
C LYS A 133 -2.93 1.05 -37.92
N GLU A 134 -3.62 0.65 -38.98
CA GLU A 134 -4.71 -0.34 -38.92
C GLU A 134 -4.18 -1.74 -38.57
N ALA A 135 -2.96 -2.07 -39.00
CA ALA A 135 -2.25 -3.29 -38.61
C ALA A 135 -1.67 -3.24 -37.17
N ASN A 136 -1.79 -2.12 -36.44
CA ASN A 136 -1.18 -1.90 -35.13
C ASN A 136 -2.22 -1.65 -34.01
N ASP A 137 -3.01 -2.58 -33.51
CA ASP A 137 -3.39 -3.95 -33.85
C ASP A 137 -4.43 -4.25 -32.73
N PRO A 138 -5.64 -4.77 -32.99
CA PRO A 138 -6.49 -5.28 -31.90
C PRO A 138 -5.75 -6.26 -30.96
N GLU A 139 -4.70 -6.94 -31.42
CA GLU A 139 -3.82 -7.78 -30.60
C GLU A 139 -2.99 -6.96 -29.58
N LEU A 140 -2.51 -5.77 -29.93
CA LEU A 140 -1.76 -4.88 -29.04
C LEU A 140 -2.63 -4.30 -27.91
N VAL A 141 -3.89 -3.99 -28.24
CA VAL A 141 -4.90 -3.58 -27.26
C VAL A 141 -5.15 -4.75 -26.29
N ALA A 142 -5.38 -5.95 -26.83
CA ALA A 142 -5.61 -7.15 -26.01
C ALA A 142 -4.41 -7.50 -25.11
N LEU A 143 -3.17 -7.38 -25.60
CA LEU A 143 -1.96 -7.59 -24.80
C LEU A 143 -1.82 -6.55 -23.67
N THR A 144 -2.15 -5.29 -23.95
CA THR A 144 -2.12 -4.21 -22.96
C THR A 144 -3.18 -4.41 -21.87
N GLU A 145 -4.42 -4.73 -22.26
CA GLU A 145 -5.52 -5.05 -21.33
C GLU A 145 -5.17 -6.27 -20.47
N ARG A 146 -4.61 -7.32 -21.09
CA ARG A 146 -4.16 -8.52 -20.36
C ARG A 146 -3.06 -8.18 -19.35
N ARG A 147 -2.13 -7.29 -19.71
CA ARG A 147 -1.06 -6.82 -18.81
C ARG A 147 -1.62 -6.00 -17.65
N GLU A 148 -2.60 -5.14 -17.89
CA GLU A 148 -3.26 -4.37 -16.83
C GLU A 148 -4.02 -5.29 -15.86
N LEU A 149 -4.79 -6.24 -16.38
CA LEU A 149 -5.48 -7.25 -15.57
C LEU A 149 -4.48 -8.04 -14.71
N LEU A 150 -3.37 -8.47 -15.30
CA LEU A 150 -2.36 -9.25 -14.59
C LEU A 150 -1.64 -8.44 -13.51
N ASN A 151 -1.35 -7.15 -13.77
CA ASN A 151 -0.85 -6.22 -12.76
C ASN A 151 -1.83 -6.06 -11.58
N SER A 152 -3.14 -5.95 -11.85
CA SER A 152 -4.16 -5.92 -10.80
C SER A 152 -4.12 -7.19 -9.94
N ARG A 153 -4.06 -8.37 -10.59
CA ARG A 153 -3.99 -9.66 -9.89
C ARG A 153 -2.72 -9.82 -9.05
N VAL A 154 -1.58 -9.30 -9.53
CA VAL A 154 -0.33 -9.26 -8.76
C VAL A 154 -0.48 -8.37 -7.53
N ALA A 155 -1.12 -7.21 -7.65
CA ALA A 155 -1.39 -6.32 -6.51
C ALA A 155 -2.30 -7.01 -5.48
N GLU A 156 -3.41 -7.62 -5.93
CA GLU A 156 -4.31 -8.39 -5.07
C GLU A 156 -3.59 -9.55 -4.38
N ALA A 157 -2.69 -10.26 -5.06
CA ALA A 157 -1.89 -11.34 -4.49
C ALA A 157 -0.88 -10.84 -3.44
N ARG A 158 -0.29 -9.66 -3.63
CA ARG A 158 0.56 -9.01 -2.61
C ARG A 158 -0.23 -8.65 -1.36
N ASP A 159 -1.43 -8.09 -1.54
CA ASP A 159 -2.33 -7.78 -0.43
C ASP A 159 -2.75 -9.06 0.32
N ALA A 160 -3.11 -10.12 -0.42
CA ALA A 160 -3.44 -11.41 0.17
C ALA A 160 -2.27 -12.02 0.97
N LEU A 161 -1.04 -11.90 0.46
CA LEU A 161 0.17 -12.33 1.18
C LEU A 161 0.36 -11.53 2.48
N PHE A 162 0.18 -10.21 2.43
CA PHE A 162 0.26 -9.37 3.62
C PHE A 162 -0.78 -9.77 4.67
N GLN A 163 -2.04 -9.96 4.26
CA GLN A 163 -3.11 -10.41 5.17
C GLN A 163 -2.81 -11.79 5.75
N ALA A 164 -2.33 -12.73 4.94
CA ALA A 164 -1.96 -14.07 5.41
C ALA A 164 -0.81 -14.02 6.44
N GLY A 165 0.17 -13.14 6.24
CA GLY A 165 1.24 -12.90 7.21
C GLY A 165 0.73 -12.29 8.52
N ALA A 166 -0.24 -11.38 8.46
CA ALA A 166 -0.89 -10.83 9.66
C ALA A 166 -1.65 -11.92 10.42
N HIS A 167 -2.42 -12.76 9.72
CA HIS A 167 -3.12 -13.89 10.31
C HIS A 167 -2.17 -14.92 10.95
N GLU A 168 -1.02 -15.20 10.33
CA GLU A 168 0.02 -16.04 10.93
C GLU A 168 0.52 -15.43 12.24
N ALA A 169 0.90 -14.14 12.25
CA ALA A 169 1.37 -13.47 13.44
C ALA A 169 0.33 -13.43 14.56
N ASP A 170 -0.95 -13.27 14.22
CA ASP A 170 -2.07 -13.32 15.17
C ASP A 170 -2.21 -14.73 15.78
N ALA A 171 -2.11 -15.77 14.96
CA ALA A 171 -2.15 -17.15 15.41
C ALA A 171 -0.96 -17.51 16.30
N GLU A 172 0.25 -17.01 16.00
CA GLU A 172 1.42 -17.18 16.86
C GLU A 172 1.21 -16.57 18.25
N ARG A 173 0.64 -15.36 18.30
CA ARG A 173 0.29 -14.72 19.58
C ARG A 173 -0.78 -15.49 20.34
N ALA A 174 -1.75 -16.08 19.65
CA ALA A 174 -2.77 -16.93 20.26
C ALA A 174 -2.16 -18.19 20.90
N VAL A 175 -1.19 -18.84 20.23
CA VAL A 175 -0.47 -20.00 20.79
C VAL A 175 0.25 -19.64 22.09
N VAL A 176 0.94 -18.50 22.12
CA VAL A 176 1.64 -18.01 23.32
C VAL A 176 0.63 -17.70 24.44
N ALA A 177 -0.44 -16.98 24.13
CA ALA A 177 -1.48 -16.64 25.10
C ALA A 177 -2.15 -17.88 25.70
N GLU A 178 -2.39 -18.93 24.90
CA GLU A 178 -2.94 -20.19 25.39
C GLU A 178 -1.95 -20.93 26.30
N ALA A 179 -0.66 -20.91 25.97
CA ALA A 179 0.39 -21.47 26.82
C ALA A 179 0.49 -20.75 28.17
N GLU A 180 0.46 -19.42 28.17
CA GLU A 180 0.47 -18.59 29.38
C GLU A 180 -0.79 -18.83 30.23
N ALA A 181 -1.97 -18.89 29.60
CA ALA A 181 -3.22 -19.21 30.29
C ALA A 181 -3.19 -20.61 30.93
N ARG A 182 -2.61 -21.60 30.24
CA ARG A 182 -2.41 -22.95 30.80
C ARG A 182 -1.45 -22.93 31.98
N ALA A 183 -0.35 -22.17 31.91
CA ALA A 183 0.59 -22.03 33.01
C ALA A 183 -0.04 -21.35 34.23
N ALA A 184 -0.79 -20.27 34.02
CA ALA A 184 -1.51 -19.56 35.08
C ALA A 184 -2.56 -20.45 35.78
N ARG A 185 -3.30 -21.27 35.03
CA ARG A 185 -4.24 -22.26 35.61
C ARG A 185 -3.53 -23.27 36.51
N ARG A 186 -2.38 -23.82 36.05
CA ARG A 186 -1.59 -24.76 36.85
C ARG A 186 -1.05 -24.14 38.13
N GLU A 187 -0.64 -22.87 38.09
CA GLU A 187 -0.18 -22.16 39.27
C GLU A 187 -1.33 -21.88 40.25
N ALA A 188 -2.51 -21.47 39.76
CA ALA A 188 -3.70 -21.30 40.59
C ALA A 188 -4.13 -22.62 41.25
N GLU A 189 -4.08 -23.74 40.53
CA GLU A 189 -4.34 -25.08 41.07
C GLU A 189 -3.35 -25.46 42.18
N ARG A 190 -2.05 -25.14 42.01
CA ARG A 190 -1.02 -25.37 43.03
C ARG A 190 -1.24 -24.52 44.28
N GLN A 191 -1.58 -23.25 44.12
CA GLN A 191 -1.88 -22.35 45.22
C GLN A 191 -3.11 -22.80 46.00
N ALA A 192 -4.19 -23.17 45.30
CA ALA A 192 -5.39 -23.72 45.91
C ALA A 192 -5.10 -25.03 46.68
N ALA A 193 -4.28 -25.92 46.12
CA ALA A 193 -3.85 -27.15 46.80
C ALA A 193 -3.01 -26.87 48.04
N ALA A 194 -2.09 -25.89 47.99
CA ALA A 194 -1.27 -25.49 49.13
C ALA A 194 -2.10 -24.86 50.26
N GLU A 195 -3.08 -24.02 49.93
CA GLU A 195 -4.02 -23.44 50.89
C GLU A 195 -4.88 -24.52 51.56
N ALA A 196 -5.42 -25.46 50.78
CA ALA A 196 -6.19 -26.59 51.30
C ALA A 196 -5.37 -27.45 52.27
N ALA A 197 -4.09 -27.71 51.96
CA ALA A 197 -3.18 -28.45 52.84
C ALA A 197 -2.88 -27.71 54.15
N ARG A 198 -2.69 -26.38 54.10
CA ARG A 198 -2.52 -25.54 55.31
C ARG A 198 -3.76 -25.56 56.19
N ALA A 199 -4.96 -25.51 55.61
CA ALA A 199 -6.21 -25.57 56.35
C ALA A 199 -6.41 -26.91 57.09
N THR A 200 -5.84 -28.00 56.58
CA THR A 200 -5.91 -29.33 57.23
C THR A 200 -4.87 -29.54 58.33
N THR A 201 -3.74 -28.81 58.32
CA THR A 201 -2.63 -28.98 59.27
C THR A 201 -2.61 -27.95 60.42
N ALA A 202 -3.49 -26.94 60.42
CA ALA A 202 -3.58 -25.96 61.49
C ALA A 202 -4.12 -26.59 62.81
N PRO A 203 -3.44 -26.45 63.96
CA PRO A 203 -3.97 -26.90 65.24
C PRO A 203 -5.19 -26.05 65.62
N ARG A 204 -6.26 -26.70 66.09
CA ARG A 204 -7.42 -26.04 66.71
C ARG A 204 -7.00 -25.44 68.06
N ALA A 205 -6.34 -24.28 68.04
CA ALA A 205 -6.06 -23.51 69.24
C ALA A 205 -7.33 -22.78 69.69
N ALA A 206 -7.71 -23.03 70.94
CA ALA A 206 -8.93 -22.55 71.56
C ALA A 206 -8.94 -21.03 71.79
N SER A 207 -10.17 -20.52 71.75
CA SER A 207 -10.64 -19.20 72.17
C SER A 207 -10.01 -18.69 73.46
N GLY A 208 -9.58 -17.42 73.49
CA GLY A 208 -9.30 -16.69 74.72
C GLY A 208 -8.48 -15.42 74.57
N ALA A 209 -9.05 -14.33 75.11
CA ALA A 209 -8.40 -13.09 75.57
C ALA A 209 -8.42 -11.84 74.66
N GLN A 210 -9.03 -10.81 75.27
CA GLN A 210 -9.28 -9.45 74.83
C GLN A 210 -8.09 -8.50 75.04
N ARG A 211 -8.21 -7.34 74.35
CA ARG A 211 -7.66 -5.99 74.62
C ARG A 211 -6.20 -5.73 74.26
N SER A 212 -5.96 -4.82 73.31
CA SER A 212 -5.94 -3.36 73.53
C SER A 212 -5.78 -2.60 72.18
N ALA A 213 -6.46 -1.46 72.06
CA ALA A 213 -6.21 -0.46 71.01
C ALA A 213 -4.98 0.41 71.40
N PRO A 214 -4.30 1.10 70.45
CA PRO A 214 -4.81 2.37 69.93
C PRO A 214 -4.57 2.68 68.43
N THR A 215 -5.46 3.53 67.92
CA THR A 215 -5.35 4.64 66.95
C THR A 215 -4.17 4.71 65.96
N THR A 216 -4.45 4.64 64.65
CA THR A 216 -4.44 5.77 63.68
C THR A 216 -4.51 5.23 62.25
N ALA A 217 -5.39 5.83 61.44
CA ALA A 217 -5.50 5.60 60.02
C ALA A 217 -4.50 6.48 59.27
N VAL A 218 -3.69 5.89 58.39
CA VAL A 218 -3.20 6.54 57.17
C VAL A 218 -3.16 5.48 56.07
N VAL A 219 -3.91 5.76 55.01
CA VAL A 219 -3.95 5.04 53.73
C VAL A 219 -2.64 5.30 52.99
N ALA A 220 -1.91 4.25 52.61
CA ALA A 220 -0.92 4.31 51.55
C ALA A 220 -0.82 2.95 50.85
N SER A 221 -1.23 2.93 49.58
CA SER A 221 -1.14 1.82 48.63
C SER A 221 0.27 1.22 48.53
N PRO A 222 0.43 -0.09 48.30
CA PRO A 222 1.72 -0.64 47.93
C PRO A 222 2.02 -0.30 46.47
N ALA A 223 3.18 0.34 46.26
CA ALA A 223 3.75 0.59 44.95
C ALA A 223 3.98 -0.73 44.21
N SER A 224 3.39 -0.86 43.02
CA SER A 224 3.69 -1.90 42.05
C SER A 224 5.16 -1.81 41.65
N THR A 225 5.95 -2.79 42.07
CA THR A 225 7.29 -3.01 41.53
C THR A 225 7.14 -3.75 40.21
N SER A 226 7.21 -3.01 39.10
CA SER A 226 7.34 -3.59 37.77
C SER A 226 8.76 -4.16 37.60
N PRO A 227 8.96 -5.37 37.06
CA PRO A 227 10.28 -5.79 36.62
C PRO A 227 10.69 -4.97 35.37
N PRO A 228 11.98 -4.64 35.19
CA PRO A 228 12.42 -3.89 34.03
C PRO A 228 12.22 -4.74 32.77
N ARG A 229 11.42 -4.22 31.84
CA ARG A 229 11.33 -4.74 30.47
C ARG A 229 12.75 -4.81 29.90
N GLY A 230 13.07 -5.98 29.35
CA GLY A 230 14.31 -6.20 28.61
C GLY A 230 14.52 -5.05 27.63
N ARG A 231 15.71 -4.46 27.71
CA ARG A 231 16.23 -3.52 26.72
C ARG A 231 15.98 -4.11 25.34
N THR A 232 15.08 -3.50 24.59
CA THR A 232 15.11 -3.58 23.13
C THR A 232 16.51 -3.14 22.74
N GLU A 233 17.28 -4.05 22.17
CA GLU A 233 18.58 -3.76 21.59
C GLU A 233 18.36 -2.68 20.53
N VAL A 234 18.78 -1.46 20.83
CA VAL A 234 18.82 -0.36 19.88
C VAL A 234 19.90 -0.73 18.88
N VAL A 235 19.52 -1.36 17.78
CA VAL A 235 20.39 -1.48 16.60
C VAL A 235 20.65 -0.05 16.14
N PRO A 236 21.89 0.47 16.23
CA PRO A 236 22.20 1.77 15.67
C PRO A 236 22.16 1.60 14.15
N LEU A 237 21.05 2.00 13.54
CA LEU A 237 20.97 2.25 12.11
C LEU A 237 22.03 3.31 11.80
N THR A 238 23.23 2.88 11.45
CA THR A 238 24.37 3.78 11.22
C THR A 238 24.34 4.31 9.78
N GLU A 239 23.48 3.75 8.93
CA GLU A 239 23.38 4.09 7.51
C GLU A 239 21.91 4.14 7.06
N PRO A 240 21.53 5.11 6.20
CA PRO A 240 20.19 5.20 5.63
C PRO A 240 19.90 4.02 4.70
N SER A 241 18.64 3.60 4.62
CA SER A 241 18.21 2.43 3.85
C SER A 241 18.34 2.62 2.34
N ALA A 242 18.55 3.85 1.90
CA ALA A 242 18.88 4.24 0.53
C ALA A 242 19.63 5.58 0.52
N PRO A 243 20.40 5.88 -0.55
CA PRO A 243 21.10 7.16 -0.71
C PRO A 243 20.18 8.34 -0.43
N LEU A 244 20.66 9.32 0.34
CA LEU A 244 19.90 10.52 0.63
C LEU A 244 19.79 11.39 -0.62
N PRO A 245 18.62 11.98 -0.89
CA PRO A 245 18.49 12.92 -1.99
C PRO A 245 19.26 14.22 -1.70
N GLU A 246 19.87 14.80 -2.72
CA GLU A 246 20.38 16.16 -2.66
C GLU A 246 19.20 17.13 -2.59
N ILE A 247 19.13 17.94 -1.53
CA ILE A 247 18.08 18.94 -1.32
C ILE A 247 18.68 20.32 -1.57
N PRO A 248 18.28 21.05 -2.62
CA PRO A 248 18.76 22.41 -2.85
C PRO A 248 18.37 23.36 -1.69
N PRO A 249 19.20 24.36 -1.37
CA PRO A 249 18.90 25.32 -0.31
C PRO A 249 17.68 26.18 -0.67
N GLY A 250 16.82 26.41 0.32
CA GLY A 250 15.56 27.15 0.16
C GLY A 250 14.33 26.33 0.61
N GLY A 251 13.18 26.99 0.72
CA GLY A 251 11.94 26.38 1.21
C GLY A 251 11.65 26.66 2.69
N PRO A 252 10.76 25.88 3.33
CA PRO A 252 10.33 26.10 4.71
C PRO A 252 11.48 25.98 5.71
N SER A 253 11.44 26.80 6.78
CA SER A 253 12.42 26.78 7.86
C SER A 253 12.37 25.48 8.67
N GLU A 254 13.42 25.21 9.44
CA GLU A 254 13.45 24.03 10.31
C GLU A 254 12.32 24.07 11.38
N GLU A 255 11.91 25.26 11.84
CA GLU A 255 10.76 25.42 12.72
C GLU A 255 9.43 25.02 12.05
N GLN A 256 9.25 25.38 10.77
CA GLN A 256 8.08 24.99 9.97
C GLN A 256 8.04 23.48 9.77
N TRP A 257 9.17 22.85 9.48
CA TRP A 257 9.29 21.39 9.41
C TRP A 257 9.00 20.71 10.75
N ALA A 258 9.49 21.27 11.85
CA ALA A 258 9.19 20.77 13.18
C ALA A 258 7.70 20.91 13.54
N ALA A 259 7.05 22.00 13.10
CA ALA A 259 5.61 22.21 13.30
C ALA A 259 4.78 21.19 12.49
N LEU A 260 5.17 20.90 11.25
CA LEU A 260 4.56 19.85 10.45
C LEU A 260 4.66 18.49 11.13
N ARG A 261 5.87 18.07 11.55
CA ARG A 261 6.09 16.78 12.24
C ARG A 261 5.24 16.66 13.51
N ARG A 262 5.15 17.74 14.31
CA ARG A 262 4.31 17.76 15.50
C ARG A 262 2.83 17.60 15.17
N CYS A 263 2.35 18.24 14.11
CA CYS A 263 0.96 18.09 13.67
C CYS A 263 0.65 16.68 13.15
N GLU A 264 1.57 16.08 12.37
CA GLU A 264 1.36 14.78 11.73
C GLU A 264 1.49 13.59 12.70
N SER A 265 2.46 13.63 13.61
CA SER A 265 2.84 12.46 14.42
C SER A 265 3.12 12.78 15.89
N GLY A 266 2.95 14.04 16.32
CA GLY A 266 3.50 14.51 17.60
C GLY A 266 5.03 14.56 17.62
N GLY A 267 5.70 14.44 16.46
CA GLY A 267 7.15 14.38 16.34
C GLY A 267 7.75 12.97 16.47
N ASN A 268 6.94 11.91 16.37
CA ASN A 268 7.39 10.54 16.52
C ASN A 268 7.77 9.90 15.16
N TYR A 269 9.07 9.73 14.91
CA TYR A 269 9.60 9.11 13.69
C TYR A 269 9.30 7.61 13.53
N ARG A 270 8.81 6.96 14.58
CA ARG A 270 8.56 5.51 14.61
C ARG A 270 7.06 5.18 14.64
N ILE A 271 6.20 6.19 14.59
CA ILE A 271 4.76 5.97 14.69
C ILE A 271 4.23 5.26 13.45
N VAL A 272 3.20 4.44 13.67
CA VAL A 272 2.38 3.85 12.62
C VAL A 272 0.94 4.22 12.97
N SER A 273 0.20 4.76 12.01
CA SER A 273 -1.21 5.14 12.21
C SER A 273 -2.03 3.92 12.63
N SER A 274 -3.17 4.14 13.29
CA SER A 274 -4.09 3.05 13.67
C SER A 274 -4.53 2.19 12.48
N SER A 275 -4.61 2.78 11.28
CA SER A 275 -4.90 2.09 10.03
C SER A 275 -3.70 1.36 9.40
N GLY A 276 -2.48 1.53 9.91
CA GLY A 276 -1.24 0.98 9.33
C GLY A 276 -0.81 1.62 8.00
N ARG A 277 -1.61 2.52 7.42
CA ARG A 277 -1.37 3.10 6.09
C ARG A 277 -0.33 4.22 6.10
N TYR A 278 -0.24 4.96 7.20
CA TYR A 278 0.63 6.13 7.32
C TYR A 278 1.67 5.91 8.42
N ARG A 279 2.92 6.25 8.13
CA ARG A 279 4.08 5.79 8.90
C ARG A 279 5.12 6.90 9.03
N GLY A 280 5.80 6.91 10.17
CA GLY A 280 6.88 7.83 10.48
C GLY A 280 6.42 9.25 10.78
N ALA A 281 7.38 10.16 10.98
CA ALA A 281 7.12 11.50 11.52
C ALA A 281 6.23 12.36 10.59
N TYR A 282 6.24 12.04 9.30
CA TYR A 282 5.52 12.75 8.23
C TYR A 282 4.33 11.97 7.68
N GLN A 283 3.97 10.85 8.32
CA GLN A 283 2.81 10.05 7.96
C GLN A 283 2.84 9.63 6.47
N PHE A 284 3.98 9.13 6.01
CA PHE A 284 4.12 8.61 4.65
C PHE A 284 3.27 7.35 4.47
N ASN A 285 2.63 7.22 3.30
CA ASN A 285 2.23 5.91 2.81
C ASN A 285 3.37 5.29 1.98
N GLN A 286 3.33 3.97 1.80
CA GLN A 286 4.38 3.21 1.16
C GLN A 286 4.65 3.66 -0.29
N GLN A 287 3.60 3.88 -1.08
CA GLN A 287 3.73 4.32 -2.47
C GLN A 287 4.42 5.69 -2.57
N THR A 288 4.07 6.63 -1.69
CA THR A 288 4.67 7.97 -1.68
C THR A 288 6.12 7.89 -1.24
N TRP A 289 6.42 7.09 -0.21
CA TRP A 289 7.77 6.82 0.27
C TRP A 289 8.68 6.31 -0.85
N GLU A 290 8.23 5.30 -1.58
CA GLU A 290 8.95 4.74 -2.73
C GLU A 290 9.12 5.76 -3.86
N SER A 291 8.10 6.58 -4.12
CA SER A 291 8.17 7.61 -5.16
C SER A 291 9.28 8.63 -4.91
N VAL A 292 9.64 8.88 -3.65
CA VAL A 292 10.75 9.78 -3.25
C VAL A 292 12.06 9.04 -2.95
N GLY A 293 12.19 7.79 -3.42
CA GLY A 293 13.41 7.00 -3.29
C GLY A 293 13.59 6.36 -1.91
N GLY A 294 12.54 6.30 -1.09
CA GLY A 294 12.49 5.50 0.11
C GLY A 294 12.48 4.00 -0.20
N ARG A 295 13.13 3.22 0.66
CA ARG A 295 13.08 1.76 0.66
C ARG A 295 12.66 1.26 2.04
N GLY A 296 12.07 0.07 2.10
CA GLY A 296 11.59 -0.51 3.36
C GLY A 296 10.45 0.31 3.99
N ASP A 297 10.27 0.14 5.31
CA ASP A 297 9.23 0.83 6.08
C ASP A 297 9.68 2.27 6.44
N PRO A 298 8.89 3.32 6.09
CA PRO A 298 9.15 4.69 6.51
C PRO A 298 9.35 4.86 8.01
N ALA A 299 8.57 4.16 8.85
CA ALA A 299 8.70 4.22 10.31
C ALA A 299 9.99 3.53 10.80
N ALA A 300 10.53 2.57 10.05
CA ALA A 300 11.82 1.95 10.37
C ALA A 300 13.02 2.80 9.90
N ALA A 301 12.80 3.72 8.96
CA ALA A 301 13.85 4.53 8.35
C ALA A 301 14.41 5.62 9.27
N LEU A 302 15.69 5.97 9.10
CA LEU A 302 16.36 6.97 9.93
C LEU A 302 15.64 8.32 9.93
N PRO A 303 15.64 9.07 11.06
CA PRO A 303 15.02 10.39 11.11
C PRO A 303 15.52 11.34 10.00
N ALA A 304 16.83 11.38 9.78
CA ALA A 304 17.45 12.18 8.73
C ALA A 304 16.99 11.76 7.32
N GLU A 305 16.74 10.48 7.08
CA GLU A 305 16.24 9.98 5.80
C GLU A 305 14.76 10.34 5.60
N GLN A 306 13.94 10.26 6.65
CA GLN A 306 12.55 10.71 6.62
C GLN A 306 12.48 12.23 6.34
N ASP A 307 13.34 13.01 7.00
CA ASP A 307 13.43 14.47 6.80
C ASP A 307 13.84 14.82 5.38
N ALA A 308 14.89 14.18 4.84
CA ALA A 308 15.34 14.41 3.47
C ALA A 308 14.25 14.06 2.44
N ARG A 309 13.53 12.96 2.65
CA ARG A 309 12.45 12.52 1.75
C ARG A 309 11.21 13.38 1.84
N ALA A 310 10.87 13.90 3.03
CA ALA A 310 9.81 14.89 3.19
C ALA A 310 10.15 16.20 2.45
N LYS A 311 11.40 16.67 2.58
CA LYS A 311 11.90 17.83 1.82
C LYS A 311 11.81 17.58 0.31
N LEU A 312 12.23 16.42 -0.18
CA LEU A 312 12.09 16.06 -1.60
C LEU A 312 10.62 16.02 -2.06
N LEU A 313 9.72 15.46 -1.24
CA LEU A 313 8.29 15.43 -1.55
C LEU A 313 7.72 16.85 -1.66
N TYR A 314 8.12 17.75 -0.77
CA TYR A 314 7.73 19.15 -0.80
C TYR A 314 8.26 19.86 -2.05
N LEU A 315 9.51 19.63 -2.45
CA LEU A 315 10.03 20.21 -3.70
C LEU A 315 9.23 19.75 -4.93
N ARG A 316 8.73 18.51 -4.94
CA ARG A 316 7.94 17.96 -6.06
C ARG A 316 6.48 18.37 -6.07
N ARG A 317 5.86 18.54 -4.91
CA ARG A 317 4.39 18.70 -4.79
C ARG A 317 3.96 19.91 -3.97
N GLY A 318 4.87 20.59 -3.31
CA GLY A 318 4.58 21.63 -2.32
C GLY A 318 3.87 21.06 -1.09
N ALA A 319 3.24 21.96 -0.32
CA ALA A 319 2.55 21.62 0.93
C ALA A 319 1.30 20.74 0.75
N ARG A 320 0.78 20.55 -0.47
CA ARG A 320 -0.47 19.80 -0.72
C ARG A 320 -0.39 18.31 -0.37
N SER A 321 0.81 17.78 -0.21
CA SER A 321 1.03 16.41 0.25
C SER A 321 0.55 16.19 1.69
N TRP A 322 0.38 17.28 2.45
CA TRP A 322 -0.15 17.28 3.81
C TRP A 322 -1.40 18.17 3.86
N PRO A 323 -2.59 17.66 3.50
CA PRO A 323 -3.80 18.48 3.35
C PRO A 323 -4.20 19.24 4.63
N HIS A 324 -3.97 18.61 5.79
CA HIS A 324 -4.37 19.15 7.09
C HIS A 324 -3.23 19.93 7.77
N CYS A 325 -2.02 19.39 7.80
CA CYS A 325 -0.89 20.00 8.49
C CYS A 325 0.01 20.87 7.59
N GLY A 326 -0.21 20.87 6.27
CA GLY A 326 0.62 21.59 5.30
C GLY A 326 0.55 23.11 5.42
N SER A 327 -0.41 23.67 6.19
CA SER A 327 -0.41 25.08 6.56
C SER A 327 0.84 25.49 7.35
N ALA A 328 1.47 24.55 8.07
CA ALA A 328 2.72 24.78 8.79
C ALA A 328 3.91 25.09 7.88
N LEU A 329 3.80 24.79 6.57
CA LEU A 329 4.86 24.98 5.57
C LEU A 329 4.64 26.21 4.66
N ARG A 330 3.69 27.08 5.00
CA ARG A 330 3.37 28.31 4.26
C ARG A 330 3.86 29.54 4.98
#